data_AF-A0A0A9WS01-F1
#
_entry.id   AF-A0A0A9WS01-F1
#
_cell.length_a   1.000
_cell.length_b   1.000
_cell.length_c   1.000
_cell.angle_alpha   90.00
_cell.angle_beta   90.00
_cell.angle_gamma   90.00
#
_symmetry.space_group_name_H-M   'P 1'
#
loop_
_entity.id
_entity.type
_entity.pdbx_description
1 polymer ?
#
loop_
_entity_poly.entity_id
_entity_poly.type
_entity_poly.pdbx_seq_one_letter_code
_entity_poly.pdbx_strand_id
1 'polypeptide(L)'
;MISFMLQMALDVEAKMPNVPLANYRKALEADATSQISAVLNFGEKGSSGAQVSLQGKIRQSSERRDYVRSHPMSALCEQQMQQGNNIQQACRNATAAANILDQYRYTIHYERVPESVKNATYKAYAIARYFGNLYVSENIVNPNNKQGQVEIEVNLGKDLKSVNVSMAAPAISASFENVPLNPYVAAVVAAHPEYNVADRVGQYWFQSQQFPTCSIDKNQATTFDNKSYPINLGGSWHVMAFSQPKSHFESDSASSASSSEQQAFSILVRQTGSDKKVFAMFQDS
;
A
#
# COMPACT_ATOMS: atom_id res chain seq x y z
N MET A 1 35.54 -6.48 32.77
CA MET A 1 34.79 -6.43 31.51
C MET A 1 33.33 -6.19 31.89
N ILE A 2 32.89 -4.93 31.92
CA ILE A 2 31.52 -4.58 32.34
C ILE A 2 30.65 -4.68 31.10
N SER A 3 29.79 -5.70 31.07
CA SER A 3 28.79 -5.87 30.02
C SER A 3 27.69 -4.83 30.24
N PHE A 4 27.65 -3.79 29.42
CA PHE A 4 26.52 -2.86 29.39
C PHE A 4 25.39 -3.51 28.59
N MET A 5 24.40 -4.05 29.29
CA MET A 5 23.24 -4.69 28.68
C MET A 5 22.28 -3.59 28.19
N LEU A 6 22.31 -3.29 26.89
CA LEU A 6 21.32 -2.42 26.26
C LEU A 6 19.99 -3.17 26.15
N GLN A 7 18.96 -2.71 26.85
CA GLN A 7 17.61 -3.24 26.70
C GLN A 7 16.81 -2.35 25.75
N MET A 8 15.97 -2.97 24.92
CA MET A 8 15.07 -2.29 24.00
C MET A 8 13.68 -2.93 24.08
N ALA A 9 12.64 -2.12 24.15
CA ALA A 9 11.25 -2.55 24.08
C ALA A 9 10.52 -1.67 23.05
N LEU A 10 9.87 -2.31 22.08
CA LEU A 10 9.10 -1.67 21.04
C LEU A 10 7.65 -2.16 21.11
N ASP A 11 6.74 -1.20 21.25
CA ASP A 11 5.30 -1.40 21.13
C ASP A 11 4.81 -0.67 19.89
N VAL A 12 3.98 -1.32 19.08
CA VAL A 12 3.44 -0.77 17.82
C VAL A 12 1.98 -1.14 17.70
N GLU A 13 1.15 -0.13 17.51
CA GLU A 13 -0.27 -0.28 17.21
C GLU A 13 -0.56 0.41 15.87
N ALA A 14 -1.25 -0.29 14.98
CA ALA A 14 -1.67 0.24 13.70
C ALA A 14 -3.16 -0.03 13.49
N LYS A 15 -3.91 1.04 13.22
CA LYS A 15 -5.33 1.00 12.90
C LYS A 15 -5.52 1.40 11.44
N MET A 16 -5.72 0.40 10.60
CA MET A 16 -6.02 0.57 9.18
C MET A 16 -7.47 0.11 8.93
N PRO A 17 -8.32 0.93 8.31
CA PRO A 17 -9.70 0.55 8.03
C PRO A 17 -9.77 -0.41 6.85
N ASN A 18 -10.75 -1.33 6.88
CA ASN A 18 -11.07 -2.14 5.71
C ASN A 18 -11.64 -1.25 4.61
N VAL A 19 -11.00 -1.25 3.45
CA VAL A 19 -11.45 -0.45 2.30
C VAL A 19 -12.05 -1.33 1.20
N PRO A 20 -13.04 -0.82 0.43
CA PRO A 20 -13.60 -1.59 -0.69
C PRO A 20 -12.53 -1.90 -1.75
N LEU A 21 -12.36 -3.19 -2.08
CA LEU A 21 -11.38 -3.65 -3.08
C LEU A 21 -11.99 -4.04 -4.43
N ALA A 22 -13.33 -4.16 -4.50
CA ALA A 22 -14.06 -4.65 -5.67
C ALA A 22 -15.16 -3.68 -6.14
N ASN A 23 -15.15 -2.43 -5.65
CA ASN A 23 -16.12 -1.42 -6.04
C ASN A 23 -15.49 -0.04 -5.99
N TYR A 24 -15.26 0.54 -7.16
CA TYR A 24 -14.57 1.81 -7.31
C TYR A 24 -15.30 2.98 -6.62
N ARG A 25 -16.62 3.12 -6.81
CA ARG A 25 -17.39 4.21 -6.17
C ARG A 25 -17.31 4.16 -4.65
N LYS A 26 -17.51 2.97 -4.08
CA LYS A 26 -17.39 2.77 -2.64
C LYS A 26 -15.98 3.06 -2.15
N ALA A 27 -14.95 2.68 -2.90
CA ALA A 27 -13.56 2.96 -2.55
C ALA A 27 -13.25 4.46 -2.57
N LEU A 28 -13.73 5.19 -3.58
CA LEU A 28 -13.54 6.63 -3.71
C LEU A 28 -14.20 7.44 -2.58
N GLU A 29 -15.28 6.90 -2.01
CA GLU A 29 -16.04 7.52 -0.92
C GLU A 29 -15.61 7.04 0.48
N ALA A 30 -14.84 5.95 0.55
CA ALA A 30 -14.42 5.36 1.81
C ALA A 30 -13.41 6.26 2.55
N ASP A 31 -13.55 6.34 3.88
CA ASP A 31 -12.51 6.92 4.71
C ASP A 31 -11.40 5.88 4.94
N ALA A 32 -10.34 5.99 4.16
CA ALA A 32 -9.14 5.15 4.24
C ALA A 32 -8.13 5.66 5.29
N THR A 33 -8.50 6.63 6.14
CA THR A 33 -7.60 7.22 7.14
C THR A 33 -7.06 6.15 8.08
N SER A 34 -5.74 6.01 8.07
CA SER A 34 -4.99 5.07 8.89
C SER A 34 -4.26 5.81 10.01
N GLN A 35 -4.17 5.17 11.17
CA GLN A 35 -3.46 5.67 12.34
C GLN A 35 -2.39 4.68 12.74
N ILE A 36 -1.24 5.18 13.17
CA ILE A 36 -0.14 4.38 13.69
C ILE A 36 0.40 5.03 14.95
N SER A 37 0.61 4.23 15.98
CA SER A 37 1.29 4.61 17.21
C SER A 37 2.43 3.64 17.46
N ALA A 38 3.57 4.16 17.90
CA ALA A 38 4.67 3.32 18.35
C ALA A 38 5.34 3.94 19.57
N VAL A 39 5.80 3.09 20.49
CA VAL A 39 6.58 3.51 21.65
C VAL A 39 7.84 2.64 21.71
N LEU A 40 8.99 3.29 21.64
CA LEU A 40 10.30 2.69 21.78
C LEU A 40 10.93 3.15 23.10
N ASN A 41 11.27 2.20 23.96
CA ASN A 41 12.07 2.44 25.16
C ASN A 41 13.43 1.76 24.99
N PHE A 42 14.53 2.46 25.30
CA PHE A 42 15.87 1.88 25.22
C PHE A 42 16.84 2.43 26.27
N GLY A 43 17.78 1.59 26.74
CA GLY A 43 18.81 1.98 27.69
C GLY A 43 19.16 0.90 28.71
N GLU A 44 19.97 1.24 29.71
CA GLU A 44 20.49 0.31 30.72
C GLU A 44 19.44 -0.12 31.77
N LYS A 45 18.30 0.58 31.85
CA LYS A 45 17.25 0.31 32.83
C LYS A 45 15.85 0.44 32.21
N GLY A 46 15.48 -0.48 31.31
CA GLY A 46 14.11 -0.65 30.80
C GLY A 46 13.28 0.65 30.67
N SER A 47 12.16 0.74 31.41
CA SER A 47 11.21 1.87 31.44
C SER A 47 11.74 3.19 32.02
N SER A 48 12.93 3.18 32.63
CA SER A 48 13.62 4.40 33.10
C SER A 48 14.70 4.89 32.12
N GLY A 49 14.85 4.22 30.98
CA GLY A 49 15.72 4.63 29.87
C GLY A 49 15.15 5.76 29.02
N ALA A 50 15.77 5.98 27.85
CA ALA A 50 15.28 6.90 26.84
C ALA A 50 13.96 6.39 26.27
N GLN A 51 13.03 7.30 26.00
CA GLN A 51 11.74 7.00 25.41
C GLN A 51 11.53 7.83 24.15
N VAL A 52 11.01 7.18 23.11
CA VAL A 52 10.55 7.82 21.87
C VAL A 52 9.15 7.30 21.60
N SER A 53 8.19 8.19 21.41
CA SER A 53 6.85 7.82 20.94
C SER A 53 6.56 8.49 19.61
N LEU A 54 5.88 7.76 18.73
CA LEU A 54 5.44 8.21 17.42
C LEU A 54 3.93 8.10 17.36
N GLN A 55 3.28 9.15 16.88
CA GLN A 55 1.88 9.17 16.48
C GLN A 55 1.81 9.58 15.02
N GLY A 56 1.18 8.77 14.19
CA GLY A 56 1.05 8.98 12.77
C GLY A 56 -0.40 8.95 12.33
N LYS A 57 -0.75 9.85 11.41
CA LYS A 57 -2.01 9.86 10.68
C LYS A 57 -1.71 9.88 9.19
N ILE A 58 -2.26 8.92 8.47
CA ILE A 58 -2.09 8.76 7.02
C ILE A 58 -3.46 8.82 6.38
N ARG A 59 -3.64 9.67 5.37
CA ARG A 59 -4.95 9.91 4.74
C ARG A 59 -4.81 10.23 3.26
N GLN A 60 -5.94 10.22 2.57
CA GLN A 60 -6.05 10.71 1.20
C GLN A 60 -6.44 12.19 1.17
N SER A 61 -5.79 12.96 0.30
CA SER A 61 -6.14 14.36 0.01
C SER A 61 -7.39 14.47 -0.86
N SER A 62 -8.02 15.64 -0.84
CA SER A 62 -9.06 16.00 -1.82
C SER A 62 -8.53 15.99 -3.24
N GLU A 63 -7.32 16.54 -3.44
CA GLU A 63 -6.69 16.72 -4.74
C GLU A 63 -6.37 15.38 -5.41
N ARG A 64 -5.90 14.40 -4.63
CA ARG A 64 -5.70 13.02 -5.10
C ARG A 64 -7.02 12.36 -5.45
N ARG A 65 -8.05 12.52 -4.62
CA ARG A 65 -9.38 11.97 -4.88
C ARG A 65 -9.98 12.51 -6.16
N ASP A 66 -9.85 13.82 -6.40
CA ASP A 66 -10.34 14.48 -7.62
C ASP A 66 -9.50 14.09 -8.85
N TYR A 67 -8.19 13.91 -8.68
CA TYR A 67 -7.32 13.37 -9.73
C TYR A 67 -7.74 11.96 -10.14
N VAL A 68 -7.97 11.06 -9.17
CA VAL A 68 -8.46 9.70 -9.44
C VAL A 68 -9.85 9.75 -10.09
N ARG A 69 -10.75 10.61 -9.59
CA ARG A 69 -12.11 10.76 -10.14
C ARG A 69 -12.12 11.17 -11.61
N SER A 70 -11.24 12.09 -11.99
CA SER A 70 -11.14 12.63 -13.35
C SER A 70 -10.26 11.80 -14.30
N HIS A 71 -9.63 10.73 -13.81
CA HIS A 71 -8.71 9.93 -14.61
C HIS A 71 -9.46 9.11 -15.70
N PRO A 72 -8.93 9.00 -16.94
CA PRO A 72 -9.62 8.27 -18.03
C PRO A 72 -9.99 6.83 -17.71
N MET A 73 -9.12 6.14 -16.98
CA MET A 73 -9.37 4.75 -16.54
C MET A 73 -10.53 4.67 -15.53
N SER A 74 -10.70 5.68 -14.68
CA SER A 74 -11.86 5.76 -13.77
C SER A 74 -13.15 6.01 -14.54
N ALA A 75 -13.12 6.86 -15.57
CA ALA A 75 -14.26 7.06 -16.46
C ALA A 75 -14.68 5.76 -17.19
N LEU A 76 -13.71 4.97 -17.64
CA LEU A 76 -13.96 3.64 -18.21
C LEU A 76 -14.58 2.69 -17.18
N CYS A 77 -14.07 2.66 -15.94
CA CYS A 77 -14.68 1.87 -14.88
C CYS A 77 -16.13 2.30 -14.62
N GLU A 78 -16.41 3.60 -14.54
CA GLU A 78 -17.76 4.11 -14.34
C GLU A 78 -18.72 3.65 -15.45
N GLN A 79 -18.28 3.68 -16.71
CA GLN A 79 -19.06 3.14 -17.83
C GLN A 79 -19.31 1.63 -17.69
N GLN A 80 -18.31 0.86 -17.26
CA GLN A 80 -18.45 -0.58 -17.02
C GLN A 80 -19.41 -0.87 -15.85
N MET A 81 -19.33 -0.10 -14.77
CA MET A 81 -20.20 -0.23 -13.59
C MET A 81 -21.67 0.05 -13.94
N GLN A 82 -21.95 1.00 -14.84
CA GLN A 82 -23.31 1.25 -15.34
C GLN A 82 -23.92 0.02 -16.05
N GLN A 83 -23.08 -0.84 -16.62
CA GLN A 83 -23.49 -2.11 -17.23
C GLN A 83 -23.48 -3.28 -16.23
N GLY A 84 -23.21 -3.01 -14.95
CA GLY A 84 -23.12 -4.00 -13.88
C GLY A 84 -21.77 -4.72 -13.80
N ASN A 85 -20.73 -4.20 -14.45
CA ASN A 85 -19.38 -4.77 -14.41
C ASN A 85 -18.49 -3.94 -13.47
N ASN A 86 -18.17 -4.49 -12.30
CA ASN A 86 -17.51 -3.76 -11.20
C ASN A 86 -16.07 -4.23 -10.95
N ILE A 87 -15.66 -5.36 -11.51
CA ILE A 87 -14.36 -6.00 -11.24
C ILE A 87 -13.56 -6.29 -12.52
N GLN A 88 -13.91 -5.64 -13.63
CA GLN A 88 -13.06 -5.58 -14.82
C GLN A 88 -11.75 -4.87 -14.52
N GLN A 89 -10.75 -5.06 -15.38
CA GLN A 89 -9.39 -4.56 -15.13
C GLN A 89 -9.34 -3.04 -14.88
N ALA A 90 -10.13 -2.25 -15.62
CA ALA A 90 -10.22 -0.82 -15.37
C ALA A 90 -10.75 -0.54 -13.96
N CYS A 91 -11.84 -1.19 -13.54
CA CYS A 91 -12.36 -1.03 -12.19
C CYS A 91 -11.42 -1.49 -11.08
N ARG A 92 -10.66 -2.56 -11.29
CA ARG A 92 -9.64 -3.00 -10.31
C ARG A 92 -8.56 -1.94 -10.14
N ASN A 93 -8.02 -1.41 -11.24
CA ASN A 93 -7.01 -0.35 -11.22
C ASN A 93 -7.57 0.95 -10.62
N ALA A 94 -8.83 1.31 -10.94
CA ALA A 94 -9.50 2.49 -10.38
C ALA A 94 -9.67 2.37 -8.87
N THR A 95 -10.12 1.20 -8.43
CA THR A 95 -10.34 0.89 -7.02
C THR A 95 -9.03 0.92 -6.23
N ALA A 96 -7.97 0.30 -6.75
CA ALA A 96 -6.65 0.36 -6.12
C ALA A 96 -6.14 1.81 -6.04
N ALA A 97 -6.25 2.59 -7.11
CA ALA A 97 -5.83 3.99 -7.13
C ALA A 97 -6.64 4.88 -6.15
N ALA A 98 -7.94 4.59 -5.99
CA ALA A 98 -8.85 5.31 -5.10
C ALA A 98 -8.53 5.10 -3.60
N ASN A 99 -7.86 4.01 -3.25
CA ASN A 99 -7.48 3.70 -1.87
C ASN A 99 -6.04 4.10 -1.52
N ILE A 100 -5.28 4.68 -2.47
CA ILE A 100 -3.92 5.18 -2.19
C ILE A 100 -3.99 6.44 -1.32
N LEU A 101 -3.14 6.46 -0.29
CA LEU A 101 -2.96 7.57 0.63
C LEU A 101 -1.73 8.40 0.25
N ASP A 102 -1.86 9.72 0.33
CA ASP A 102 -0.85 10.67 -0.15
C ASP A 102 -0.48 11.73 0.90
N GLN A 103 -1.16 11.79 2.04
CA GLN A 103 -0.87 12.75 3.12
C GLN A 103 -0.53 12.02 4.42
N TYR A 104 0.62 12.36 4.98
CA TYR A 104 1.19 11.72 6.15
C TYR A 104 1.55 12.81 7.15
N ARG A 105 1.13 12.63 8.38
CA ARG A 105 1.52 13.50 9.48
C ARG A 105 2.00 12.65 10.63
N TYR A 106 3.23 12.88 11.05
CA TYR A 106 3.86 12.21 12.17
C TYR A 106 4.25 13.23 13.24
N THR A 107 3.95 12.89 14.48
CA THR A 107 4.42 13.59 15.67
C THR A 107 5.26 12.62 16.47
N ILE A 108 6.51 12.98 16.68
CA ILE A 108 7.47 12.21 17.45
C ILE A 108 7.73 12.96 18.75
N HIS A 109 7.46 12.35 19.89
CA HIS A 109 7.89 12.85 21.19
C HIS A 109 9.09 12.04 21.66
N TYR A 110 10.03 12.71 22.32
CA TYR A 110 11.22 12.04 22.82
C TYR A 110 11.68 12.62 24.15
N GLU A 111 12.09 11.74 25.05
CA GLU A 111 12.53 12.08 26.39
C GLU A 111 13.81 11.32 26.74
N ARG A 112 14.73 12.02 27.41
CA ARG A 112 15.99 11.45 27.91
C ARG A 112 16.81 10.72 26.82
N VAL A 113 16.64 11.10 25.57
CA VAL A 113 17.40 10.56 24.43
C VAL A 113 18.85 11.06 24.50
N PRO A 114 19.84 10.15 24.46
CA PRO A 114 21.25 10.52 24.50
C PRO A 114 21.67 11.42 23.33
N GLU A 115 22.65 12.29 23.57
CA GLU A 115 23.21 13.18 22.53
C GLU A 115 23.80 12.42 21.33
N SER A 116 24.28 11.19 21.52
CA SER A 116 24.75 10.33 20.42
C SER A 116 23.65 10.03 19.41
N VAL A 117 22.42 9.78 19.88
CA VAL A 117 21.25 9.52 19.04
C VAL A 117 20.80 10.80 18.35
N LYS A 118 20.78 11.94 19.06
CA LYS A 118 20.47 13.25 18.45
C LYS A 118 21.49 13.61 17.36
N ASN A 119 22.78 13.36 17.59
CA ASN A 119 23.82 13.58 16.58
C ASN A 119 23.65 12.67 15.37
N ALA A 120 23.19 11.43 15.56
CA ALA A 120 22.88 10.53 14.45
C ALA A 120 21.71 11.06 13.61
N THR A 121 20.66 11.63 14.22
CA THR A 121 19.54 12.22 13.48
C THR A 121 19.96 13.48 12.72
N TYR A 122 20.84 14.31 13.27
CA TYR A 122 21.43 15.44 12.54
C TYR A 122 22.24 14.99 11.31
N LYS A 123 22.98 13.88 11.41
CA LYS A 123 23.69 13.32 10.24
C LYS A 123 22.73 12.80 9.19
N ALA A 124 21.66 12.11 9.59
CA ALA A 124 20.62 11.66 8.67
C ALA A 124 19.98 12.85 7.94
N TYR A 125 19.70 13.93 8.66
CA TYR A 125 19.23 15.18 8.07
C TYR A 125 20.23 15.79 7.08
N ALA A 126 21.51 15.83 7.42
CA ALA A 126 22.56 16.35 6.53
C ALA A 126 22.63 15.58 5.20
N ILE A 127 22.43 14.25 5.24
CA ILE A 127 22.35 13.42 4.04
C ILE A 127 21.12 13.78 3.20
N ALA A 128 19.94 13.89 3.84
CA ALA A 128 18.71 14.29 3.15
C ALA A 128 18.85 15.68 2.51
N ARG A 129 19.43 16.63 3.24
CA ARG A 129 19.75 17.98 2.75
C ARG A 129 20.68 17.94 1.54
N TYR A 130 21.71 17.10 1.56
CA TYR A 130 22.65 16.97 0.44
C TYR A 130 21.94 16.52 -0.84
N PHE A 131 21.10 15.49 -0.76
CA PHE A 131 20.37 14.98 -1.92
C PHE A 131 19.20 15.88 -2.35
N GLY A 132 18.61 16.63 -1.42
CA GLY A 132 17.49 17.54 -1.66
C GLY A 132 17.89 19.01 -1.76
N ASN A 133 19.16 19.34 -1.96
CA ASN A 133 19.67 20.70 -1.79
C ASN A 133 19.00 21.76 -2.68
N LEU A 134 18.49 21.37 -3.86
CA LEU A 134 17.76 22.24 -4.79
C LEU A 134 16.30 22.51 -4.38
N TYR A 135 15.78 21.74 -3.42
CA TYR A 135 14.38 21.72 -3.04
C TYR A 135 14.15 22.11 -1.58
N VAL A 136 15.21 22.35 -0.82
CA VAL A 136 15.14 22.57 0.64
C VAL A 136 15.15 24.05 1.00
N SER A 137 14.28 24.41 1.94
CA SER A 137 14.30 25.67 2.67
C SER A 137 14.39 25.38 4.16
N GLU A 138 15.12 26.22 4.91
CA GLU A 138 15.39 25.98 6.32
C GLU A 138 15.27 27.26 7.14
N ASN A 139 14.81 27.11 8.38
CA ASN A 139 14.91 28.13 9.41
C ASN A 139 15.59 27.53 10.65
N ILE A 140 16.83 27.97 10.88
CA ILE A 140 17.67 27.55 12.01
C ILE A 140 17.83 28.69 13.02
N VAL A 141 17.54 29.94 12.63
CA VAL A 141 17.81 31.14 13.44
C VAL A 141 16.76 31.32 14.53
N ASN A 142 15.48 31.08 14.23
CA ASN A 142 14.42 31.12 15.22
C ASN A 142 13.34 30.05 14.94
N PRO A 143 13.68 28.76 15.08
CA PRO A 143 12.71 27.68 15.04
C PRO A 143 11.89 27.74 16.32
N ASN A 144 10.75 28.45 16.30
CA ASN A 144 9.84 28.55 17.43
C ASN A 144 9.01 27.26 17.61
N ASN A 145 9.70 26.12 17.72
CA ASN A 145 9.13 24.77 17.75
C ASN A 145 9.15 24.20 19.18
N LYS A 146 8.27 23.23 19.44
CA LYS A 146 8.11 22.60 20.75
C LYS A 146 9.33 21.77 21.12
N GLN A 147 9.87 21.97 22.32
CA GLN A 147 10.95 21.15 22.86
C GLN A 147 10.50 19.69 23.09
N GLY A 148 11.40 18.73 22.89
CA GLY A 148 11.12 17.31 23.07
C GLY A 148 10.14 16.72 22.03
N GLN A 149 9.89 17.44 20.94
CA GLN A 149 8.94 17.03 19.91
C GLN A 149 9.50 17.34 18.50
N VAL A 150 9.24 16.44 17.56
CA VAL A 150 9.42 16.66 16.12
C VAL A 150 8.10 16.41 15.41
N GLU A 151 7.66 17.35 14.57
CA GLU A 151 6.54 17.15 13.65
C GLU A 151 7.09 16.95 12.24
N ILE A 152 6.58 15.96 11.50
CA ILE A 152 6.94 15.67 10.12
C ILE A 152 5.64 15.57 9.31
N GLU A 153 5.54 16.30 8.23
CA GLU A 153 4.47 16.13 7.25
C GLU A 153 5.04 15.72 5.90
N VAL A 154 4.44 14.72 5.28
CA VAL A 154 4.78 14.27 3.93
C VAL A 154 3.52 14.36 3.09
N ASN A 155 3.60 15.05 1.95
CA ASN A 155 2.49 15.17 1.01
C ASN A 155 2.99 14.76 -0.37
N LEU A 156 2.55 13.62 -0.86
CA LEU A 156 2.79 13.19 -2.23
C LEU A 156 1.91 14.02 -3.16
N GLY A 157 2.43 14.39 -4.33
CA GLY A 157 1.65 15.05 -5.36
C GLY A 157 0.45 14.20 -5.77
N LYS A 158 -0.63 14.84 -6.25
CA LYS A 158 -1.87 14.14 -6.64
C LYS A 158 -1.67 13.05 -7.70
N ASP A 159 -0.61 13.10 -8.49
CA ASP A 159 -0.21 12.09 -9.49
C ASP A 159 0.95 11.19 -9.03
N LEU A 160 1.39 11.34 -7.77
CA LEU A 160 2.49 10.64 -7.10
C LEU A 160 3.87 10.88 -7.73
N LYS A 161 4.05 11.94 -8.52
CA LYS A 161 5.33 12.25 -9.20
C LYS A 161 6.22 13.22 -8.44
N SER A 162 5.73 13.81 -7.37
CA SER A 162 6.53 14.69 -6.50
C SER A 162 6.14 14.50 -5.04
N VAL A 163 6.98 15.01 -4.13
CA VAL A 163 6.72 15.03 -2.70
C VAL A 163 7.09 16.38 -2.10
N ASN A 164 6.28 16.82 -1.16
CA ASN A 164 6.60 17.87 -0.21
C ASN A 164 6.84 17.24 1.16
N VAL A 165 7.95 17.57 1.81
CA VAL A 165 8.27 17.11 3.17
C VAL A 165 8.54 18.31 4.04
N SER A 166 7.74 18.53 5.08
CA SER A 166 8.03 19.52 6.11
C SER A 166 8.44 18.84 7.41
N MET A 167 9.37 19.46 8.12
CA MET A 167 9.86 19.02 9.42
C MET A 167 9.97 20.22 10.35
N ALA A 168 9.38 20.12 11.53
CA ALA A 168 9.51 21.07 12.62
C ALA A 168 10.15 20.37 13.83
N ALA A 169 11.44 20.60 14.03
CA ALA A 169 12.22 20.09 15.16
C ALA A 169 12.69 21.26 16.04
N PRO A 170 13.10 21.03 17.31
CA PRO A 170 13.39 22.13 18.23
C PRO A 170 14.55 23.03 17.79
N ALA A 171 15.50 22.48 17.04
CA ALA A 171 16.69 23.20 16.57
C ALA A 171 16.57 23.66 15.10
N ILE A 172 15.58 23.19 14.35
CA ILE A 172 15.46 23.47 12.91
C ILE A 172 14.03 23.24 12.42
N SER A 173 13.55 24.16 11.57
CA SER A 173 12.46 23.87 10.64
C SER A 173 13.03 23.69 9.24
N ALA A 174 12.58 22.66 8.52
CA ALA A 174 12.99 22.39 7.14
C ALA A 174 11.76 22.05 6.28
N SER A 175 11.73 22.52 5.04
CA SER A 175 10.72 22.17 4.05
C SER A 175 11.40 21.82 2.75
N PHE A 176 11.15 20.61 2.26
CA PHE A 176 11.52 20.15 0.93
C PHE A 176 10.29 20.24 0.03
N GLU A 177 10.33 21.08 -0.99
CA GLU A 177 9.17 21.37 -1.83
C GLU A 177 9.35 20.86 -3.24
N ASN A 178 8.30 20.21 -3.75
CA ASN A 178 8.19 19.69 -5.10
C ASN A 178 9.38 18.81 -5.52
N VAL A 179 9.86 17.97 -4.60
CA VAL A 179 10.95 17.02 -4.87
C VAL A 179 10.44 15.98 -5.86
N PRO A 180 11.05 15.81 -7.05
CA PRO A 180 10.63 14.79 -8.00
C PRO A 180 10.77 13.39 -7.41
N LEU A 181 9.72 12.59 -7.53
CA LEU A 181 9.73 11.20 -7.12
C LEU A 181 10.00 10.29 -8.30
N ASN A 182 11.03 9.46 -8.15
CA ASN A 182 11.19 8.29 -9.00
C ASN A 182 9.96 7.35 -8.81
N PRO A 183 9.34 6.85 -9.89
CA PRO A 183 8.23 5.90 -9.80
C PRO A 183 8.47 4.69 -8.89
N TYR A 184 9.70 4.17 -8.80
CA TYR A 184 10.03 3.07 -7.88
C TYR A 184 9.90 3.50 -6.41
N VAL A 185 10.34 4.72 -6.09
CA VAL A 185 10.20 5.29 -4.75
C VAL A 185 8.72 5.56 -4.46
N ALA A 186 7.98 6.08 -5.44
CA ALA A 186 6.55 6.31 -5.32
C ALA A 186 5.78 5.02 -4.96
N ALA A 187 6.10 3.87 -5.59
CA ALA A 187 5.47 2.59 -5.26
C ALA A 187 5.75 2.12 -3.82
N VAL A 188 6.92 2.47 -3.27
CA VAL A 188 7.28 2.15 -1.88
C VAL A 188 6.52 3.05 -0.91
N VAL A 189 6.54 4.36 -1.13
CA VAL A 189 6.05 5.35 -0.15
C VAL A 189 4.55 5.60 -0.22
N ALA A 190 3.90 5.40 -1.37
CA ALA A 190 2.46 5.58 -1.52
C ALA A 190 1.70 4.45 -0.81
N ALA A 191 1.33 4.68 0.44
CA ALA A 191 0.67 3.72 1.29
C ALA A 191 -0.73 3.35 0.79
N HIS A 192 -1.12 2.11 1.08
CA HIS A 192 -2.45 1.56 0.83
C HIS A 192 -2.87 0.76 2.07
N PRO A 193 -4.11 0.88 2.58
CA PRO A 193 -4.54 0.20 3.81
C PRO A 193 -4.45 -1.33 3.73
N GLU A 194 -4.72 -1.92 2.56
CA GLU A 194 -4.77 -3.38 2.37
C GLU A 194 -3.54 -3.98 1.68
N TYR A 195 -2.73 -3.16 0.99
CA TYR A 195 -1.61 -3.67 0.18
C TYR A 195 -0.31 -3.29 0.85
N ASN A 196 0.51 -4.30 1.17
CA ASN A 196 1.81 -4.06 1.77
C ASN A 196 2.80 -3.50 0.72
N VAL A 197 4.00 -3.12 1.16
CA VAL A 197 5.03 -2.54 0.27
C VAL A 197 5.38 -3.48 -0.88
N ALA A 198 5.52 -4.79 -0.62
CA ALA A 198 5.89 -5.76 -1.64
C ALA A 198 4.80 -5.90 -2.72
N ASP A 199 3.53 -5.92 -2.30
CA ASP A 199 2.38 -5.94 -3.22
C ASP A 199 2.36 -4.69 -4.10
N ARG A 200 2.61 -3.50 -3.53
CA ARG A 200 2.59 -2.24 -4.29
C ARG A 200 3.75 -2.15 -5.28
N VAL A 201 4.95 -2.55 -4.87
CA VAL A 201 6.12 -2.58 -5.74
C VAL A 201 5.92 -3.56 -6.88
N GLY A 202 5.45 -4.78 -6.59
CA GLY A 202 5.22 -5.74 -7.65
C GLY A 202 4.02 -5.38 -8.54
N GLN A 203 2.96 -4.74 -8.01
CA GLN A 203 1.89 -4.16 -8.84
C GLN A 203 2.46 -3.14 -9.84
N TYR A 204 3.39 -2.28 -9.41
CA TYR A 204 4.07 -1.36 -10.32
C TYR A 204 4.92 -2.11 -11.36
N TRP A 205 5.74 -3.08 -10.95
CA TRP A 205 6.64 -3.82 -11.84
C TRP A 205 5.90 -4.66 -12.88
N PHE A 206 4.83 -5.32 -12.47
CA PHE A 206 4.03 -6.20 -13.32
C PHE A 206 2.81 -5.50 -13.91
N GLN A 207 2.74 -4.16 -13.87
CA GLN A 207 1.65 -3.38 -14.46
C GLN A 207 0.25 -3.85 -14.01
N SER A 208 0.10 -4.08 -12.70
CA SER A 208 -1.08 -4.65 -12.05
C SER A 208 -1.42 -6.09 -12.46
N GLN A 209 -0.46 -6.84 -13.00
CA GLN A 209 -0.58 -8.26 -13.36
C GLN A 209 0.27 -9.20 -12.48
N GLN A 210 0.81 -8.72 -11.35
CA GLN A 210 1.59 -9.55 -10.42
C GLN A 210 0.84 -10.84 -10.04
N PHE A 211 -0.48 -10.71 -9.86
CA PHE A 211 -1.39 -11.82 -9.65
C PHE A 211 -2.42 -11.81 -10.78
N PRO A 212 -2.15 -12.54 -11.89
CA PRO A 212 -3.12 -12.71 -12.97
C PRO A 212 -4.45 -13.16 -12.38
N THR A 213 -5.51 -12.40 -12.64
CA THR A 213 -6.82 -12.64 -12.04
C THR A 213 -7.84 -12.80 -13.14
N CYS A 214 -8.57 -13.92 -13.14
CA CYS A 214 -9.77 -14.09 -13.94
C CYS A 214 -10.96 -13.48 -13.20
N SER A 215 -11.79 -12.70 -13.88
CA SER A 215 -12.98 -12.09 -13.28
C SER A 215 -14.23 -12.37 -14.10
N ILE A 216 -15.36 -12.56 -13.40
CA ILE A 216 -16.69 -12.74 -14.00
C ILE A 216 -17.61 -11.69 -13.38
N ASP A 217 -17.97 -10.70 -14.17
CA ASP A 217 -18.94 -9.66 -13.83
C ASP A 217 -20.32 -9.98 -14.43
N LYS A 218 -21.30 -9.06 -14.35
CA LYS A 218 -22.66 -9.26 -14.87
C LYS A 218 -22.70 -9.82 -16.29
N ASN A 219 -22.10 -9.14 -17.27
CA ASN A 219 -22.17 -9.54 -18.68
C ASN A 219 -20.80 -9.71 -19.36
N GLN A 220 -19.70 -9.60 -18.62
CA GLN A 220 -18.35 -9.80 -19.14
C GLN A 220 -17.52 -10.73 -18.26
N ALA A 221 -16.64 -11.51 -18.91
CA ALA A 221 -15.57 -12.23 -18.26
C ALA A 221 -14.22 -11.66 -18.74
N THR A 222 -13.24 -11.61 -17.84
CA THR A 222 -11.84 -11.32 -18.16
C THR A 222 -10.98 -12.50 -17.78
N THR A 223 -10.14 -12.96 -18.71
CA THR A 223 -9.21 -14.08 -18.52
C THR A 223 -7.95 -13.66 -17.76
N PHE A 224 -7.13 -14.64 -17.35
CA PHE A 224 -5.84 -14.40 -16.69
C PHE A 224 -4.86 -13.58 -17.56
N ASP A 225 -4.94 -13.68 -18.89
CA ASP A 225 -4.16 -12.88 -19.86
C ASP A 225 -4.83 -11.54 -20.22
N ASN A 226 -5.74 -11.05 -19.38
CA ASN A 226 -6.39 -9.74 -19.50
C ASN A 226 -7.19 -9.56 -20.81
N LYS A 227 -7.84 -10.63 -21.29
CA LYS A 227 -8.78 -10.56 -22.42
C LYS A 227 -10.21 -10.58 -21.90
N SER A 228 -10.96 -9.54 -22.24
CA SER A 228 -12.38 -9.42 -21.87
C SER A 228 -13.29 -9.86 -23.02
N TYR A 229 -14.35 -10.59 -22.71
CA TYR A 229 -15.35 -11.03 -23.68
C TYR A 229 -16.76 -11.06 -23.06
N PRO A 230 -17.83 -10.83 -23.85
CA PRO A 230 -19.19 -10.89 -23.35
C PRO A 230 -19.59 -12.33 -22.98
N ILE A 231 -20.39 -12.47 -21.94
CA ILE A 231 -20.88 -13.76 -21.43
C ILE A 231 -22.38 -13.73 -21.17
N ASN A 232 -23.02 -14.89 -21.36
CA ASN A 232 -24.37 -15.18 -20.90
C ASN A 232 -24.41 -16.63 -20.36
N LEU A 233 -24.33 -16.77 -19.04
CA LEU A 233 -24.12 -18.07 -18.38
C LEU A 233 -25.42 -18.87 -18.22
N GLY A 234 -26.59 -18.23 -18.27
CA GLY A 234 -27.87 -18.91 -17.97
C GLY A 234 -27.86 -19.65 -16.61
N GLY A 235 -28.80 -20.58 -16.42
CA GLY A 235 -28.97 -21.31 -15.15
C GLY A 235 -28.01 -22.50 -14.96
N SER A 236 -27.27 -22.88 -16.01
CA SER A 236 -26.40 -24.05 -16.01
C SER A 236 -25.06 -23.76 -15.33
N TRP A 237 -24.40 -24.81 -14.84
CA TRP A 237 -23.03 -24.71 -14.34
C TRP A 237 -22.03 -24.63 -15.49
N HIS A 238 -21.13 -23.66 -15.43
CA HIS A 238 -20.01 -23.48 -16.34
C HIS A 238 -18.69 -23.56 -15.58
N VAL A 239 -17.67 -24.15 -16.20
CA VAL A 239 -16.32 -24.17 -15.64
C VAL A 239 -15.67 -22.79 -15.86
N MET A 240 -15.32 -22.10 -14.79
CA MET A 240 -14.61 -20.81 -14.82
C MET A 240 -13.10 -21.02 -14.85
N ALA A 241 -12.60 -21.93 -14.01
CA ALA A 241 -11.19 -22.30 -13.95
C ALA A 241 -11.09 -23.73 -13.47
N PHE A 242 -10.12 -24.48 -13.98
CA PHE A 242 -9.76 -25.78 -13.45
C PHE A 242 -8.26 -25.96 -13.54
N SER A 243 -7.70 -26.72 -12.61
CA SER A 243 -6.31 -27.14 -12.63
C SER A 243 -6.27 -28.65 -12.51
N GLN A 244 -5.52 -29.27 -13.42
CA GLN A 244 -5.21 -30.69 -13.35
C GLN A 244 -3.68 -30.83 -13.39
N PRO A 245 -3.06 -31.50 -12.40
CA PRO A 245 -1.64 -31.78 -12.46
C PRO A 245 -1.34 -32.57 -13.73
N LYS A 246 -0.28 -32.17 -14.44
CA LYS A 246 0.20 -32.99 -15.57
C LYS A 246 0.68 -34.33 -15.00
N SER A 247 0.16 -35.44 -15.51
CA SER A 247 0.78 -36.73 -15.25
C SER A 247 2.20 -36.69 -15.82
N HIS A 248 3.21 -36.79 -14.95
CA HIS A 248 4.55 -37.08 -15.42
C HIS A 248 4.51 -38.47 -16.06
N PHE A 249 4.60 -38.55 -17.39
CA PHE A 249 5.14 -39.74 -18.01
C PHE A 249 6.62 -39.76 -17.66
N GLU A 250 7.03 -40.71 -16.83
CA GLU A 250 8.41 -40.94 -16.44
C GLU A 250 9.30 -41.02 -17.68
N SER A 251 10.21 -40.05 -17.86
CA SER A 251 11.48 -40.33 -18.49
C SER A 251 12.53 -40.14 -17.42
N ASP A 252 13.19 -41.23 -17.06
CA ASP A 252 14.28 -41.30 -16.09
C ASP A 252 15.31 -40.18 -16.31
N SER A 253 15.27 -39.16 -15.47
CA SER A 253 16.41 -38.27 -15.22
C SER A 253 16.17 -37.52 -13.93
N ALA A 254 16.89 -37.96 -12.90
CA ALA A 254 16.95 -37.35 -11.60
C ALA A 254 17.45 -35.89 -11.69
N SER A 255 16.53 -34.94 -11.56
CA SER A 255 16.85 -33.60 -11.08
C SER A 255 15.68 -33.12 -10.23
N SER A 256 15.87 -33.26 -8.92
CA SER A 256 15.02 -32.72 -7.86
C SER A 256 14.86 -31.21 -8.02
N ALA A 257 13.71 -30.79 -8.54
CA ALA A 257 13.20 -29.44 -8.37
C ALA A 257 11.87 -29.54 -7.63
N SER A 258 11.80 -28.89 -6.47
CA SER A 258 10.69 -28.85 -5.52
C SER A 258 9.32 -28.84 -6.19
N SER A 259 8.62 -29.97 -6.11
CA SER A 259 7.20 -30.08 -6.42
C SER A 259 6.41 -29.34 -5.35
N SER A 260 6.01 -28.10 -5.63
CA SER A 260 4.77 -27.62 -5.02
C SER A 260 3.67 -28.55 -5.55
N GLU A 261 3.03 -29.30 -4.66
CA GLU A 261 1.87 -30.12 -4.99
C GLU A 261 0.83 -29.22 -5.66
N GLN A 262 0.71 -29.31 -6.99
CA GLN A 262 -0.31 -28.61 -7.73
C GLN A 262 -1.63 -29.30 -7.45
N GLN A 263 -2.31 -28.88 -6.39
CA GLN A 263 -3.62 -29.43 -6.02
C GLN A 263 -4.60 -29.25 -7.18
N ALA A 264 -5.28 -30.33 -7.53
CA ALA A 264 -6.35 -30.30 -8.51
C ALA A 264 -7.51 -29.48 -7.94
N PHE A 265 -8.01 -28.52 -8.72
CA PHE A 265 -9.16 -27.74 -8.33
C PHE A 265 -10.07 -27.46 -9.52
N SER A 266 -11.35 -27.21 -9.24
CA SER A 266 -12.34 -26.76 -10.20
C SER A 266 -13.19 -25.66 -9.59
N ILE A 267 -13.28 -24.53 -10.28
CA ILE A 267 -14.17 -23.41 -9.95
C ILE A 267 -15.27 -23.39 -10.99
N LEU A 268 -16.50 -23.60 -10.53
CA LEU A 268 -17.72 -23.53 -11.33
C LEU A 268 -18.46 -22.23 -11.04
N VAL A 269 -19.16 -21.72 -12.05
CA VAL A 269 -20.01 -20.54 -11.93
C VAL A 269 -21.36 -20.81 -12.59
N ARG A 270 -22.43 -20.29 -12.00
CA ARG A 270 -23.76 -20.23 -12.64
C ARG A 270 -24.45 -18.92 -12.31
N GLN A 271 -25.40 -18.53 -13.14
CA GLN A 271 -26.26 -17.38 -12.87
C GLN A 271 -27.53 -17.84 -12.12
N THR A 272 -27.90 -17.09 -11.10
CA THR A 272 -29.12 -17.29 -10.31
C THR A 272 -29.99 -16.03 -10.41
N GLY A 273 -31.08 -16.10 -11.17
CA GLY A 273 -31.89 -14.93 -11.49
C GLY A 273 -31.23 -13.97 -12.48
N SER A 274 -31.62 -12.69 -12.48
CA SER A 274 -31.15 -11.70 -13.46
C SER A 274 -29.74 -11.17 -13.19
N ASP A 275 -29.35 -11.06 -11.90
CA ASP A 275 -28.18 -10.25 -11.51
C ASP A 275 -27.28 -10.91 -10.45
N LYS A 276 -27.51 -12.19 -10.10
CA LYS A 276 -26.67 -12.89 -9.12
C LYS A 276 -25.92 -14.03 -9.78
N LYS A 277 -24.68 -14.21 -9.33
CA LYS A 277 -23.82 -15.33 -9.73
C LYS A 277 -23.34 -16.04 -8.48
N VAL A 278 -23.28 -17.36 -8.57
CA VAL A 278 -22.84 -18.23 -7.49
C VAL A 278 -21.66 -19.04 -7.99
N PHE A 279 -20.64 -19.14 -7.14
CA PHE A 279 -19.43 -19.91 -7.39
C PHE A 279 -19.44 -21.16 -6.52
N ALA A 280 -18.93 -22.26 -7.07
CA ALA A 280 -18.64 -23.47 -6.33
C ALA A 280 -17.18 -23.84 -6.58
N MET A 281 -16.42 -24.09 -5.53
CA MET A 281 -15.02 -24.51 -5.61
C MET A 281 -14.91 -25.93 -5.09
N PHE A 282 -14.28 -26.78 -5.89
CA PHE A 282 -13.95 -28.16 -5.55
C PHE A 282 -12.44 -28.28 -5.54
N GLN A 283 -11.90 -28.90 -4.52
CA GLN A 283 -10.47 -29.12 -4.35
C GLN A 283 -10.30 -30.55 -3.89
N ASP A 284 -9.54 -31.33 -4.65
CA ASP A 284 -9.20 -32.69 -4.26
C ASP A 284 -8.07 -32.61 -3.24
N SER A 285 -8.34 -33.18 -2.06
CA SER A 285 -7.42 -33.27 -0.91
C SER A 285 -6.54 -34.50 -1.01
#